data_AF-A0A0Q3RBY9-F1
#
_entry.id   AF-A0A0Q3RBY9-F1
#
_cell.length_a   1.000
_cell.length_b   1.000
_cell.length_c   1.000
_cell.angle_alpha   90.00
_cell.angle_beta   90.00
_cell.angle_gamma   90.00
#
_symmetry.space_group_name_H-M   'P 1'
#
loop_
_entity.id
_entity.type
_entity.pdbx_description
1 polymer ?
#
loop_
_entity_poly.entity_id
_entity_poly.type
_entity_poly.pdbx_seq_one_letter_code
_entity_poly.pdbx_strand_id
1 'polypeptide(L)'
;MAAEPRGPGAGARGAATFASFARSCTLHGLGRIFAGQRVRHYTAYPRITALDEAQSRVLTFPAITLCNYNRIRRSQLTLNDLKSYDLGAFYQRAGHPIQEMLLRCRFRGRDCGPENFTTIFTRLGKCYTFNSGGPGREVLTTLQGGAGNGLELMLNVQQEEYLPVWGDTDETSYEAGVKVQIHSQEEPPFIDQLGFGVAPGFQTFVSCQQQRVSHAWQWHSHPGARAVPAQPQPYPLDILC
;
A
#
# COMPACT_ATOMS: atom_id res chain seq x y z
N MET A 1 -78.64 66.00 30.92
CA MET A 1 -78.53 66.46 29.52
C MET A 1 -77.15 66.06 29.05
N ALA A 2 -76.89 65.25 28.03
CA ALA A 2 -77.67 64.82 26.86
C ALA A 2 -77.37 63.34 26.50
N ALA A 3 -78.09 62.81 25.51
CA ALA A 3 -78.19 61.40 25.11
C ALA A 3 -77.07 60.87 24.16
N GLU A 4 -76.97 59.53 24.15
CA GLU A 4 -76.41 58.48 23.24
C GLU A 4 -75.81 58.83 21.84
N PRO A 5 -74.95 57.98 21.21
CA PRO A 5 -75.37 56.66 20.69
C PRO A 5 -74.35 55.48 20.73
N ARG A 6 -74.91 54.27 20.53
CA ARG A 6 -74.26 52.96 20.32
C ARG A 6 -73.47 52.85 19.00
N GLY A 7 -72.41 52.02 18.99
CA GLY A 7 -71.79 51.45 17.78
C GLY A 7 -70.57 50.55 18.08
N PRO A 8 -70.25 49.52 17.27
CA PRO A 8 -69.81 48.19 17.73
C PRO A 8 -68.32 47.88 17.51
N GLY A 9 -67.86 46.73 18.03
CA GLY A 9 -66.77 45.99 17.38
C GLY A 9 -65.76 45.34 18.31
N ALA A 10 -66.10 44.17 18.84
CA ALA A 10 -65.13 43.23 19.37
C ALA A 10 -64.19 42.76 18.24
N GLY A 11 -62.88 42.89 18.45
CA GLY A 11 -61.82 42.38 17.57
C GLY A 11 -60.69 41.81 18.41
N ALA A 12 -60.82 40.53 18.74
CA ALA A 12 -59.96 39.78 19.64
C ALA A 12 -58.48 39.78 19.19
N ARG A 13 -57.58 40.32 20.04
CA ARG A 13 -56.15 39.96 20.02
C ARG A 13 -56.01 38.62 20.74
N GLY A 14 -56.24 37.54 20.00
CA GLY A 14 -56.10 36.17 20.48
C GLY A 14 -54.67 35.88 20.88
N ALA A 15 -54.48 35.61 22.17
CA ALA A 15 -53.32 34.96 22.73
C ALA A 15 -52.96 33.72 21.89
N ALA A 16 -51.68 33.55 21.55
CA ALA A 16 -51.17 32.33 20.96
C ALA A 16 -51.51 31.15 21.90
N THR A 17 -52.49 30.36 21.50
CA THR A 17 -52.98 29.23 22.30
C THR A 17 -51.90 28.15 22.37
N PHE A 18 -51.77 27.51 23.53
CA PHE A 18 -50.87 26.36 23.74
C PHE A 18 -51.02 25.26 22.66
N ALA A 19 -52.21 25.18 22.03
CA ALA A 19 -52.51 24.32 20.89
C ALA A 19 -51.81 24.70 19.56
N SER A 20 -51.36 25.95 19.36
CA SER A 20 -50.55 26.34 18.19
C SER A 20 -49.07 25.98 18.39
N PHE A 21 -48.56 26.11 19.62
CA PHE A 21 -47.22 25.68 20.00
C PHE A 21 -47.12 24.15 19.97
N ALA A 22 -48.11 23.45 20.54
CA ALA A 22 -48.22 21.99 20.45
C ALA A 22 -48.35 21.52 18.99
N ARG A 23 -49.05 22.26 18.10
CA ARG A 23 -49.13 21.93 16.66
C ARG A 23 -47.83 22.13 15.88
N SER A 24 -47.02 23.11 16.28
CA SER A 24 -45.64 23.27 15.77
C SER A 24 -44.74 22.11 16.23
N CYS A 25 -44.96 21.62 17.45
CA CYS A 25 -44.29 20.44 18.01
C CYS A 25 -44.87 19.09 17.56
N THR A 26 -46.08 19.03 17.00
CA THR A 26 -46.68 17.78 16.52
C THR A 26 -46.21 17.45 15.11
N LEU A 27 -45.36 16.43 15.00
CA LEU A 27 -45.03 15.62 13.80
C LEU A 27 -44.54 16.33 12.51
N HIS A 28 -45.15 17.43 12.06
CA HIS A 28 -44.85 18.10 10.78
C HIS A 28 -43.57 18.95 10.81
N GLY A 29 -43.35 19.74 11.87
CA GLY A 29 -42.14 20.56 12.03
C GLY A 29 -40.89 19.71 12.27
N LEU A 30 -40.98 18.78 13.22
CA LEU A 30 -39.91 17.82 13.51
C LEU A 30 -39.67 16.86 12.34
N GLY A 31 -40.73 16.35 11.69
CA GLY A 31 -40.62 15.43 10.56
C GLY A 31 -39.86 16.03 9.36
N ARG A 32 -40.07 17.31 9.05
CA ARG A 32 -39.31 18.02 8.00
C ARG A 32 -37.83 18.21 8.37
N ILE A 33 -37.53 18.50 9.63
CA ILE A 33 -36.14 18.63 10.11
C ILE A 33 -35.43 17.27 10.05
N PHE A 34 -36.06 16.20 10.57
CA PHE A 34 -35.50 14.86 10.53
C PHE A 34 -35.35 14.32 9.10
N ALA A 35 -36.33 14.58 8.22
CA ALA A 35 -36.24 14.21 6.81
C ALA A 35 -35.12 14.99 6.10
N GLY A 36 -35.01 16.31 6.33
CA GLY A 36 -33.93 17.13 5.79
C GLY A 36 -32.55 16.68 6.25
N GLN A 37 -32.40 16.26 7.50
CA GLN A 37 -31.16 15.68 8.03
C GLN A 37 -30.81 14.34 7.36
N ARG A 38 -31.79 13.45 7.15
CA ARG A 38 -31.55 12.17 6.47
C ARG A 38 -31.20 12.33 4.99
N VAL A 39 -31.84 13.28 4.30
CA VAL A 39 -31.49 13.60 2.91
C VAL A 39 -30.07 14.17 2.84
N ARG A 40 -29.72 15.13 3.71
CA ARG A 40 -28.35 15.67 3.79
C ARG A 40 -27.32 14.58 4.08
N HIS A 41 -27.64 13.66 4.98
CA HIS A 41 -26.78 12.52 5.31
C HIS A 41 -26.62 11.57 4.11
N TYR A 42 -27.70 11.25 3.41
CA TYR A 42 -27.64 10.40 2.22
C TYR A 42 -26.82 11.04 1.09
N THR A 43 -27.01 12.34 0.82
CA THR A 43 -26.23 13.09 -0.19
C THR A 43 -24.76 13.28 0.17
N ALA A 44 -24.38 13.02 1.43
CA ALA A 44 -22.99 13.00 1.87
C ALA A 44 -22.29 11.66 1.59
N TYR A 45 -23.02 10.65 1.09
CA TYR A 45 -22.51 9.31 0.77
C TYR A 45 -21.62 8.70 1.88
N PRO A 46 -22.12 8.57 3.11
CA PRO A 46 -21.36 8.01 4.22
C PRO A 46 -20.98 6.57 3.92
N ARG A 47 -19.76 6.19 4.27
CA ARG A 47 -19.24 4.82 4.13
C ARG A 47 -18.92 4.24 5.50
N ILE A 48 -19.07 2.93 5.63
CA ILE A 48 -18.68 2.16 6.80
C ILE A 48 -17.65 1.13 6.34
N THR A 49 -16.57 0.99 7.08
CA THR A 49 -15.56 -0.06 6.87
C THR A 49 -15.95 -1.29 7.69
N ALA A 50 -16.02 -2.45 7.03
CA ALA A 50 -16.15 -3.74 7.71
C ALA A 50 -14.79 -4.42 7.71
N LEU A 51 -14.38 -4.95 8.87
CA LEU A 51 -13.15 -5.69 9.06
C LEU A 51 -13.50 -7.13 9.40
N ASP A 52 -12.85 -8.07 8.73
CA ASP A 52 -12.99 -9.51 8.98
C ASP A 52 -11.61 -10.16 8.93
N GLU A 53 -11.38 -11.11 9.84
CA GLU A 53 -10.11 -11.83 9.93
C GLU A 53 -10.40 -13.32 9.70
N ALA A 54 -10.02 -13.80 8.52
CA ALA A 54 -10.19 -15.18 8.13
C ALA A 54 -8.84 -15.91 8.09
N GLN A 55 -8.76 -17.06 8.73
CA GLN A 55 -7.60 -17.93 8.62
C GLN A 55 -7.71 -18.78 7.34
N SER A 56 -6.85 -18.52 6.36
CA SER A 56 -6.74 -19.37 5.18
C SER A 56 -5.84 -20.58 5.44
N ARG A 57 -6.18 -21.74 4.86
CA ARG A 57 -5.35 -22.95 4.86
C ARG A 57 -4.21 -22.87 3.84
N VAL A 58 -4.31 -21.98 2.86
CA VAL A 58 -3.32 -21.75 1.81
C VAL A 58 -3.26 -20.27 1.53
N LEU A 59 -2.08 -19.68 1.68
CA LEU A 59 -1.81 -18.27 1.36
C LEU A 59 -0.79 -18.23 0.23
N THR A 60 -1.01 -17.34 -0.73
CA THR A 60 -0.01 -17.02 -1.75
C THR A 60 1.17 -16.35 -1.06
N PHE A 61 2.38 -16.90 -1.24
CA PHE A 61 3.57 -16.28 -0.69
C PHE A 61 3.88 -15.02 -1.51
N PRO A 62 4.25 -13.90 -0.90
CA PRO A 62 4.49 -12.67 -1.63
C PRO A 62 5.77 -12.75 -2.48
N ALA A 63 5.96 -11.76 -3.35
CA ALA A 63 7.23 -11.53 -4.01
C ALA A 63 8.15 -10.79 -3.02
N ILE A 64 9.41 -11.22 -2.92
CA ILE A 64 10.40 -10.60 -2.04
C ILE A 64 11.53 -10.08 -2.91
N THR A 65 11.58 -8.76 -3.08
CA THR A 65 12.65 -8.09 -3.82
C THR A 65 13.71 -7.60 -2.84
N LEU A 66 14.96 -7.94 -3.11
CA LEU A 66 16.11 -7.52 -2.32
C LEU A 66 17.17 -6.84 -3.21
N CYS A 67 17.78 -5.80 -2.68
CA CYS A 67 18.87 -5.05 -3.31
C CYS A 67 19.97 -4.80 -2.29
N ASN A 68 21.22 -4.89 -2.73
CA ASN A 68 22.33 -4.40 -1.93
C ASN A 68 22.28 -2.86 -1.88
N TYR A 69 22.59 -2.25 -0.73
CA TYR A 69 22.76 -0.79 -0.65
C TYR A 69 23.91 -0.28 -1.52
N ASN A 70 24.91 -1.12 -1.77
CA ASN A 70 25.94 -0.84 -2.75
C ASN A 70 25.44 -1.21 -4.16
N ARG A 71 25.33 -0.20 -5.02
CA ARG A 71 24.80 -0.37 -6.38
C ARG A 71 25.78 -1.13 -7.30
N ILE A 72 27.08 -1.00 -7.03
CA ILE A 72 28.18 -1.45 -7.91
C ILE A 72 29.40 -1.93 -7.12
N ARG A 73 30.00 -3.05 -7.54
CA ARG A 73 31.21 -3.60 -6.95
C ARG A 73 32.44 -2.83 -7.42
N ARG A 74 33.29 -2.43 -6.46
CA ARG A 74 34.55 -1.70 -6.72
C ARG A 74 35.47 -2.45 -7.67
N SER A 75 35.59 -3.77 -7.55
CA SER A 75 36.47 -4.59 -8.39
C SER A 75 36.02 -4.69 -9.85
N GLN A 76 34.76 -4.38 -10.15
CA GLN A 76 34.19 -4.48 -11.50
C GLN A 76 34.28 -3.17 -12.30
N LEU A 77 34.78 -2.09 -11.69
CA LEU A 77 34.93 -0.80 -12.35
C LEU A 77 36.15 -0.77 -13.28
N THR A 78 35.93 -0.31 -14.51
CA THR A 78 36.95 -0.20 -15.56
C THR A 78 36.97 1.22 -16.14
N LEU A 79 38.11 1.66 -16.68
CA LEU A 79 38.24 2.98 -17.32
C LEU A 79 37.31 3.17 -18.53
N ASN A 80 36.84 2.08 -19.14
CA ASN A 80 35.89 2.12 -20.26
C ASN A 80 34.47 2.49 -19.80
N ASP A 81 34.13 2.29 -18.52
CA ASP A 81 32.80 2.58 -18.00
C ASP A 81 32.50 4.08 -18.01
N LEU A 82 33.53 4.91 -17.86
CA LEU A 82 33.45 6.37 -18.02
C LEU A 82 33.11 6.80 -19.45
N LYS A 83 33.24 5.89 -20.43
CA LYS A 83 33.03 6.17 -21.86
C LYS A 83 31.83 5.42 -22.45
N SER A 84 31.22 4.51 -21.69
CA SER A 84 30.12 3.67 -22.17
C SER A 84 28.77 4.34 -21.94
N TYR A 85 27.83 4.17 -22.88
CA TYR A 85 26.46 4.71 -22.78
C TYR A 85 25.43 3.64 -22.40
N ASP A 86 25.81 2.35 -22.36
CA ASP A 86 24.90 1.26 -21.98
C ASP A 86 24.93 1.03 -20.46
N LEU A 87 24.07 1.76 -19.76
CA LEU A 87 23.87 1.63 -18.32
C LEU A 87 23.32 0.25 -17.92
N GLY A 88 22.54 -0.41 -18.80
CA GLY A 88 21.97 -1.72 -18.52
C GLY A 88 23.05 -2.79 -18.44
N ALA A 89 23.93 -2.85 -19.45
CA ALA A 89 25.08 -3.75 -19.43
C ALA A 89 26.07 -3.43 -18.31
N PHE A 90 26.25 -2.15 -17.98
CA PHE A 90 27.06 -1.72 -16.84
C PHE A 90 26.53 -2.30 -15.52
N TYR A 91 25.27 -2.05 -15.17
CA TYR A 91 24.69 -2.58 -13.92
C TYR A 91 24.64 -4.10 -13.90
N GLN A 92 24.42 -4.75 -15.05
CA GLN A 92 24.39 -6.21 -15.15
C GLN A 92 25.74 -6.86 -14.76
N ARG A 93 26.86 -6.22 -15.14
CA ARG A 93 28.22 -6.69 -14.83
C ARG A 93 28.73 -6.18 -13.48
N ALA A 94 28.59 -4.88 -13.23
CA ALA A 94 29.15 -4.22 -12.05
C ALA A 94 28.35 -4.48 -10.78
N GLY A 95 27.05 -4.76 -10.88
CA GLY A 95 26.21 -5.08 -9.73
C GLY A 95 26.63 -6.37 -9.01
N HIS A 96 26.15 -6.53 -7.78
CA HIS A 96 26.42 -7.72 -6.98
C HIS A 96 25.68 -8.95 -7.53
N PRO A 97 26.37 -10.05 -7.86
CA PRO A 97 25.74 -11.29 -8.31
C PRO A 97 25.09 -12.03 -7.13
N ILE A 98 23.86 -12.49 -7.32
CA ILE A 98 23.11 -13.22 -6.27
C ILE A 98 23.84 -14.50 -5.84
N GLN A 99 24.59 -15.14 -6.74
CA GLN A 99 25.35 -16.36 -6.46
C GLN A 99 26.42 -16.14 -5.38
N GLU A 100 27.00 -14.94 -5.30
CA GLU A 100 28.01 -14.62 -4.28
C GLU A 100 27.38 -14.03 -3.01
N MET A 101 26.23 -13.35 -3.15
CA MET A 101 25.48 -12.83 -2.01
C MET A 101 24.72 -13.91 -1.25
N LEU A 102 24.16 -14.92 -1.92
CA LEU A 102 23.28 -15.92 -1.30
C LEU A 102 24.09 -17.08 -0.73
N LEU A 103 24.32 -17.07 0.59
CA LEU A 103 25.05 -18.14 1.29
C LEU A 103 24.15 -19.34 1.62
N ARG A 104 22.90 -19.08 2.00
CA ARG A 104 21.88 -20.11 2.29
C ARG A 104 20.51 -19.57 1.90
N CYS A 105 19.68 -20.43 1.32
CA CYS A 105 18.28 -20.14 1.01
C CYS A 105 17.43 -21.33 1.42
N ARG A 106 16.38 -21.08 2.18
CA ARG A 106 15.41 -22.09 2.57
C ARG A 106 14.00 -21.55 2.45
N PHE A 107 13.14 -22.25 1.73
CA PHE A 107 11.72 -21.94 1.62
C PHE A 107 10.90 -23.12 2.14
N ARG A 108 10.06 -22.87 3.16
CA ARG A 108 9.27 -23.93 3.82
C ARG A 108 10.11 -25.12 4.27
N GLY A 109 11.31 -24.84 4.79
CA GLY A 109 12.25 -25.87 5.22
C GLY A 109 13.03 -26.58 4.11
N ARG A 110 12.78 -26.29 2.82
CA ARG A 110 13.47 -26.90 1.68
C ARG A 110 14.53 -25.95 1.12
N ASP A 111 15.67 -26.49 0.70
CA ASP A 111 16.72 -25.70 0.09
C ASP A 111 16.26 -25.08 -1.23
N CYS A 112 16.61 -23.81 -1.41
CA CYS A 112 16.45 -23.07 -2.66
C CYS A 112 17.80 -22.53 -3.12
N GLY A 113 17.88 -22.07 -4.36
CA GLY A 113 19.12 -21.57 -4.92
C GLY A 113 18.96 -20.24 -5.69
N PRO A 114 20.08 -19.71 -6.21
CA PRO A 114 20.10 -18.50 -7.02
C PRO A 114 19.14 -18.53 -8.23
N GLU A 115 18.84 -19.70 -8.77
CA GLU A 115 17.91 -19.93 -9.88
C GLU A 115 16.44 -19.60 -9.57
N ASN A 116 16.09 -19.53 -8.29
CA ASN A 116 14.76 -19.13 -7.83
C ASN A 116 14.59 -17.61 -7.76
N PHE A 117 15.66 -16.84 -8.01
CA PHE A 117 15.64 -15.39 -8.02
C PHE A 117 15.65 -14.85 -9.45
N THR A 118 14.74 -13.94 -9.75
CA THR A 118 14.75 -13.19 -11.01
C THR A 118 15.50 -11.88 -10.84
N THR A 119 16.43 -11.60 -11.75
CA THR A 119 17.11 -10.29 -11.79
C THR A 119 16.16 -9.21 -12.26
N ILE A 120 16.10 -8.11 -11.52
CA ILE A 120 15.36 -6.90 -11.86
C ILE A 120 16.24 -5.68 -11.64
N PHE A 121 16.10 -4.66 -12.48
CA PHE A 121 16.84 -3.42 -12.35
C PHE A 121 15.94 -2.35 -11.74
N THR A 122 16.41 -1.75 -10.65
CA THR A 122 15.72 -0.66 -9.95
C THR A 122 16.63 0.56 -9.88
N ARG A 123 16.18 1.63 -9.22
CA ARG A 123 17.01 2.79 -8.93
C ARG A 123 18.23 2.48 -8.05
N LEU A 124 18.21 1.35 -7.32
CA LEU A 124 19.36 0.85 -6.55
C LEU A 124 20.33 0.00 -7.40
N GLY A 125 20.09 -0.12 -8.72
CA GLY A 125 20.91 -0.94 -9.62
C GLY A 125 20.37 -2.36 -9.74
N LYS A 126 21.26 -3.36 -9.65
CA LYS A 126 20.94 -4.77 -9.87
C LYS A 126 20.33 -5.40 -8.61
N CYS A 127 19.09 -5.87 -8.73
CA CYS A 127 18.31 -6.44 -7.64
C CYS A 127 17.74 -7.81 -8.00
N TYR A 128 17.20 -8.50 -7.01
CA TYR A 128 16.71 -9.87 -7.16
C TYR A 128 15.35 -10.04 -6.49
N THR A 129 14.42 -10.65 -7.21
CA THR A 129 13.07 -10.96 -6.70
C THR A 129 12.89 -12.46 -6.57
N PHE A 130 12.63 -12.91 -5.34
CA PHE A 130 12.14 -14.26 -5.07
C PHE A 130 10.64 -14.33 -5.35
N ASN A 131 10.18 -15.43 -5.94
CA ASN A 131 8.76 -15.69 -6.20
C ASN A 131 8.06 -14.56 -6.99
N SER A 132 8.72 -14.08 -8.05
CA SER A 132 8.24 -12.97 -8.88
C SER A 132 7.01 -13.29 -9.75
N GLY A 133 6.61 -14.55 -9.88
CA GLY A 133 5.49 -14.93 -10.75
C GLY A 133 5.75 -14.69 -12.25
N GLY A 134 7.02 -14.59 -12.67
CA GLY A 134 7.39 -14.39 -14.07
C GLY A 134 6.95 -15.52 -15.01
N PRO A 135 6.95 -15.30 -16.34
CA PRO A 135 6.42 -16.26 -17.31
C PRO A 135 7.09 -17.63 -17.19
N GLY A 136 6.28 -18.67 -17.02
CA GLY A 136 6.75 -20.05 -16.86
C GLY A 136 7.13 -20.47 -15.43
N ARG A 137 6.99 -19.59 -14.43
CA ARG A 137 7.16 -19.95 -13.01
C ARG A 137 5.81 -19.92 -12.28
N GLU A 138 5.48 -21.02 -11.60
CA GLU A 138 4.32 -21.06 -10.72
C GLU A 138 4.56 -20.23 -9.46
N VAL A 139 3.53 -19.51 -9.01
CA VAL A 139 3.59 -18.71 -7.78
C VAL A 139 3.55 -19.63 -6.57
N LEU A 140 4.52 -19.46 -5.69
CA LEU A 140 4.66 -20.29 -4.50
C LEU A 140 3.60 -19.94 -3.44
N THR A 141 3.15 -20.95 -2.71
CA THR A 141 2.17 -20.82 -1.62
C THR A 141 2.71 -21.39 -0.32
N THR A 142 2.18 -20.91 0.80
CA THR A 142 2.44 -21.43 2.16
C THR A 142 1.14 -21.83 2.84
N LEU A 143 1.20 -22.90 3.64
CA LEU A 143 0.01 -23.51 4.27
C LEU A 143 -0.24 -22.96 5.68
N GLN A 144 0.81 -22.50 6.36
CA GLN A 144 0.77 -22.13 7.77
C GLN A 144 1.74 -20.98 8.03
N GLY A 145 1.39 -20.12 8.99
CA GLY A 145 2.33 -19.13 9.54
C GLY A 145 3.47 -19.79 10.32
N GLY A 146 4.43 -18.97 10.75
CA GLY A 146 5.59 -19.40 11.53
C GLY A 146 6.90 -19.34 10.76
N ALA A 147 8.00 -19.07 11.47
CA ALA A 147 9.30 -18.78 10.88
C ALA A 147 9.86 -19.91 9.99
N GLY A 148 9.52 -21.18 10.26
CA GLY A 148 9.95 -22.32 9.45
C GLY A 148 9.19 -22.51 8.13
N ASN A 149 8.02 -21.87 7.99
CA ASN A 149 7.15 -21.98 6.83
C ASN A 149 7.31 -20.81 5.83
N GLY A 150 8.25 -19.90 6.10
CA GLY A 150 8.56 -18.74 5.27
C GLY A 150 9.82 -18.93 4.41
N LEU A 151 10.36 -17.78 3.98
CA LEU A 151 11.66 -17.68 3.33
C LEU A 151 12.73 -17.33 4.39
N GLU A 152 13.82 -18.07 4.39
CA GLU A 152 14.99 -17.83 5.22
C GLU A 152 16.22 -17.67 4.32
N LEU A 153 16.90 -16.55 4.46
CA LEU A 153 18.08 -16.20 3.67
C LEU A 153 19.26 -15.93 4.60
N MET A 154 20.43 -16.44 4.24
CA MET A 154 21.70 -15.98 4.78
C MET A 154 22.45 -15.28 3.65
N LEU A 155 22.73 -14.00 3.83
CA LEU A 155 23.28 -13.14 2.79
C LEU A 155 24.68 -12.64 3.17
N ASN A 156 25.57 -12.57 2.19
CA ASN A 156 26.82 -11.84 2.22
C ASN A 156 26.64 -10.50 1.49
N VAL A 157 26.75 -9.39 2.22
CA VAL A 157 26.64 -8.04 1.63
C VAL A 157 27.90 -7.63 0.86
N GLN A 158 29.03 -8.33 1.03
CA GLN A 158 30.30 -8.04 0.38
C GLN A 158 30.76 -6.59 0.64
N GLN A 159 30.89 -6.22 1.92
CA GLN A 159 31.21 -4.84 2.31
C GLN A 159 32.57 -4.37 1.78
N GLU A 160 33.47 -5.31 1.44
CA GLU A 160 34.82 -5.05 0.90
C GLU A 160 34.80 -4.51 -0.54
N GLU A 161 33.68 -4.73 -1.25
CA GLU A 161 33.42 -4.29 -2.61
C GLU A 161 32.71 -2.93 -2.68
N TYR A 162 32.43 -2.31 -1.53
CA TYR A 162 31.81 -0.98 -1.49
C TYR A 162 32.78 0.07 -1.97
N LEU A 163 32.24 1.10 -2.65
CA LEU A 163 33.04 2.22 -3.09
C LEU A 163 33.45 3.09 -1.89
N PRO A 164 34.73 3.48 -1.81
CA PRO A 164 35.15 4.45 -0.80
C PRO A 164 34.44 5.78 -1.03
N VAL A 165 33.86 6.34 0.03
CA VAL A 165 33.16 7.62 -0.03
C VAL A 165 34.19 8.75 0.07
N TRP A 166 34.30 9.57 -0.98
CA TRP A 166 35.22 10.72 -1.04
C TRP A 166 34.50 12.08 -1.10
N GLY A 167 33.17 12.10 -0.97
CA GLY A 167 32.36 13.32 -0.89
C GLY A 167 30.86 13.00 -0.77
N ASP A 168 30.09 13.97 -0.29
CA ASP A 168 28.63 13.86 -0.20
C ASP A 168 28.00 13.93 -1.60
N THR A 169 27.50 12.81 -2.08
CA THR A 169 26.65 12.74 -3.29
C THR A 169 25.39 11.96 -2.97
N ASP A 170 24.29 12.26 -3.65
CA ASP A 170 23.01 11.53 -3.49
C ASP A 170 23.11 10.03 -3.87
N GLU A 171 24.26 9.59 -4.38
CA GLU A 171 24.50 8.21 -4.83
C GLU A 171 25.37 7.38 -3.88
N THR A 172 26.11 8.01 -2.95
CA THR A 172 26.97 7.31 -2.00
C THR A 172 26.16 6.83 -0.79
N SER A 173 25.97 5.51 -0.68
CA SER A 173 25.35 4.91 0.50
C SER A 173 26.36 4.81 1.64
N TYR A 174 26.11 5.55 2.72
CA TYR A 174 26.79 5.35 4.01
C TYR A 174 26.34 4.07 4.73
N GLU A 175 25.24 3.48 4.27
CA GLU A 175 24.57 2.32 4.85
C GLU A 175 25.16 1.02 4.28
N ALA A 176 25.48 0.08 5.16
CA ALA A 176 25.82 -1.30 4.79
C ALA A 176 24.65 -2.23 5.14
N GLY A 177 24.30 -3.12 4.22
CA GLY A 177 23.14 -4.00 4.38
C GLY A 177 22.44 -4.29 3.06
N VAL A 178 21.20 -4.74 3.17
CA VAL A 178 20.31 -4.93 2.03
C VAL A 178 19.00 -4.19 2.28
N LYS A 179 18.41 -3.64 1.21
CA LYS A 179 17.05 -3.15 1.23
C LYS A 179 16.13 -4.25 0.73
N VAL A 180 14.99 -4.45 1.40
CA VAL A 180 14.02 -5.51 1.12
C VAL A 180 12.65 -4.89 0.94
N GLN A 181 11.93 -5.31 -0.11
CA GLN A 181 10.53 -4.97 -0.33
C GLN A 181 9.72 -6.25 -0.47
N ILE A 182 8.61 -6.30 0.25
CA ILE A 182 7.63 -7.38 0.17
C ILE A 182 6.42 -6.81 -0.57
N HIS A 183 6.01 -7.44 -1.66
CA HIS A 183 4.94 -6.94 -2.52
C HIS A 183 4.17 -8.08 -3.21
N SER A 184 3.04 -7.73 -3.84
CA SER A 184 2.28 -8.67 -4.67
C SER A 184 3.03 -8.95 -5.98
N GLN A 185 2.77 -10.10 -6.62
CA GLN A 185 3.44 -10.47 -7.88
C GLN A 185 3.08 -9.53 -9.04
N GLU A 186 1.90 -8.90 -8.97
CA GLU A 186 1.41 -7.99 -9.99
C GLU A 186 2.01 -6.58 -9.88
N GLU A 187 2.52 -6.22 -8.70
CA GLU A 187 3.13 -4.93 -8.43
C GLU A 187 4.63 -4.95 -8.74
N PRO A 188 5.15 -4.03 -9.57
CA PRO A 188 6.58 -3.88 -9.78
C PRO A 188 7.28 -3.33 -8.52
N PRO A 189 8.54 -3.71 -8.23
CA PRO A 189 9.21 -3.28 -7.01
C PRO A 189 9.67 -1.82 -7.06
N PHE A 190 9.15 -1.02 -6.13
CA PHE A 190 9.57 0.35 -5.81
C PHE A 190 10.38 0.39 -4.52
N ILE A 191 11.46 -0.40 -4.49
CA ILE A 191 12.27 -0.64 -3.29
C ILE A 191 12.96 0.61 -2.75
N ASP A 192 13.23 1.62 -3.59
CA ASP A 192 13.81 2.89 -3.16
C ASP A 192 12.89 3.64 -2.18
N GLN A 193 11.57 3.52 -2.35
CA GLN A 193 10.57 4.23 -1.54
C GLN A 193 9.89 3.33 -0.49
N LEU A 194 9.52 2.11 -0.88
CA LEU A 194 8.70 1.21 -0.05
C LEU A 194 9.51 0.10 0.62
N GLY A 195 10.79 -0.03 0.31
CA GLY A 195 11.66 -1.03 0.92
C GLY A 195 12.11 -0.62 2.33
N PHE A 196 12.29 -1.62 3.20
CA PHE A 196 12.91 -1.46 4.52
C PHE A 196 14.36 -1.98 4.50
N GLY A 197 15.21 -1.41 5.34
CA GLY A 197 16.62 -1.82 5.46
C GLY A 197 16.81 -2.99 6.41
N VAL A 198 17.71 -3.90 6.06
CA VAL A 198 18.17 -5.00 6.90
C VAL A 198 19.68 -4.89 7.08
N ALA A 199 20.11 -4.72 8.32
CA ALA A 199 21.52 -4.59 8.69
C ALA A 199 22.23 -5.96 8.66
N PRO A 200 23.51 -6.01 8.28
CA PRO A 200 24.33 -7.21 8.39
C PRO A 200 24.64 -7.52 9.87
N GLY A 201 24.99 -8.78 10.17
CA GLY A 201 25.35 -9.21 11.53
C GLY A 201 24.15 -9.53 12.45
N PHE A 202 22.92 -9.38 11.96
CA PHE A 202 21.70 -9.72 12.68
C PHE A 202 20.84 -10.73 11.90
N GLN A 203 20.04 -11.50 12.63
CA GLN A 203 18.95 -12.28 12.07
C GLN A 203 17.64 -11.50 12.24
N THR A 204 17.15 -10.92 11.15
CA THR A 204 15.91 -10.12 11.15
C THR A 204 14.71 -11.00 10.84
N PHE A 205 13.74 -11.04 11.76
CA PHE A 205 12.46 -11.72 11.55
C PHE A 205 11.41 -10.72 11.08
N VAL A 206 10.83 -10.96 9.90
CA VAL A 206 9.77 -10.12 9.34
C VAL A 206 8.49 -10.95 9.29
N SER A 207 7.53 -10.61 10.15
CA SER A 207 6.23 -11.26 10.21
C SER A 207 5.24 -10.45 9.38
N CYS A 208 4.57 -11.10 8.44
CA CYS A 208 3.63 -10.43 7.55
C CYS A 208 2.21 -10.98 7.68
N GLN A 209 1.22 -10.11 7.49
CA GLN A 209 -0.20 -10.43 7.41
C GLN A 209 -0.74 -9.97 6.05
N GLN A 210 -1.41 -10.86 5.34
CA GLN A 210 -2.04 -10.52 4.06
C GLN A 210 -3.36 -9.77 4.31
N GLN A 211 -3.50 -8.60 3.71
CA GLN A 211 -4.69 -7.75 3.77
C GLN A 211 -5.34 -7.68 2.40
N ARG A 212 -6.67 -7.79 2.37
CA ARG A 212 -7.45 -7.63 1.15
C ARG A 212 -8.39 -6.44 1.34
N VAL A 213 -8.02 -5.31 0.76
CA VAL A 213 -8.80 -4.08 0.86
C VAL A 213 -9.76 -4.00 -0.31
N SER A 214 -11.07 -3.84 -0.02
CA SER A 214 -12.08 -3.58 -1.03
C SER A 214 -12.67 -2.19 -0.82
N HIS A 215 -12.51 -1.30 -1.80
CA HIS A 215 -13.08 0.03 -1.74
C HIS A 215 -14.47 0.08 -2.38
N ALA A 216 -15.40 0.76 -1.71
CA ALA A 216 -16.70 1.04 -2.30
C ALA A 216 -16.57 2.10 -3.39
N TRP A 217 -17.25 1.89 -4.53
CA TRP A 217 -17.21 2.77 -5.69
C TRP A 217 -17.53 4.24 -5.35
N GLN A 218 -16.86 5.19 -6.00
CA GLN A 218 -17.12 6.62 -5.86
C GLN A 218 -17.87 7.13 -7.09
N TRP A 219 -19.09 7.60 -6.90
CA TRP A 219 -19.84 8.28 -7.95
C TRP A 219 -19.27 9.69 -8.12
N HIS A 220 -18.26 9.84 -8.99
CA HIS A 220 -17.85 11.19 -9.42
C HIS A 220 -18.88 11.72 -10.42
N SER A 221 -19.69 12.69 -10.01
CA SER A 221 -20.43 13.54 -10.93
C SER A 221 -19.47 14.58 -11.53
N HIS A 222 -18.62 14.16 -12.49
CA HIS A 222 -18.01 15.13 -13.40
C HIS A 222 -19.03 15.46 -14.49
N PRO A 223 -19.31 16.75 -14.79
CA PRO A 223 -20.15 17.11 -15.92
C PRO A 223 -19.41 16.68 -17.19
N GLY A 224 -19.85 15.58 -17.82
CA GLY A 224 -19.31 15.07 -19.09
C GLY A 224 -18.64 13.69 -19.04
N ALA A 225 -18.47 13.05 -17.89
CA ALA A 225 -17.93 11.69 -17.84
C ALA A 225 -19.05 10.67 -18.13
N ARG A 226 -18.88 9.86 -19.19
CA ARG A 226 -19.69 8.65 -19.42
C ARG A 226 -19.63 7.78 -18.16
N ALA A 227 -20.78 7.28 -17.71
CA ALA A 227 -20.84 6.23 -16.71
C ALA A 227 -20.05 5.01 -17.22
N VAL A 228 -18.81 4.85 -16.77
CA VAL A 228 -18.03 3.65 -17.03
C VAL A 228 -18.54 2.59 -16.05
N PRO A 229 -19.04 1.43 -16.51
CA PRO A 229 -19.35 0.34 -15.60
C PRO A 229 -18.07 -0.06 -14.87
N ALA A 230 -18.14 -0.07 -13.54
CA ALA A 230 -17.04 -0.47 -12.69
C ALA A 230 -16.65 -1.92 -13.01
N GLN A 231 -15.53 -2.11 -13.71
CA GLN A 231 -14.88 -3.41 -13.71
C GLN A 231 -14.36 -3.66 -12.29
N PRO A 232 -14.56 -4.85 -11.70
CA PRO A 232 -13.81 -5.27 -10.54
C PRO A 232 -12.34 -5.37 -10.97
N GLN A 233 -11.60 -4.28 -10.81
CA GLN A 233 -10.14 -4.35 -10.82
C GLN A 233 -9.77 -5.26 -9.65
N PRO A 234 -8.95 -6.32 -9.84
CA PRO A 234 -8.41 -7.06 -8.73
C PRO A 234 -7.66 -6.06 -7.86
N TYR A 235 -8.24 -5.74 -6.70
CA TYR A 235 -7.62 -4.81 -5.77
C TYR A 235 -6.25 -5.37 -5.38
N PRO A 236 -5.21 -4.53 -5.29
CA PRO A 236 -3.89 -4.99 -4.90
C PRO A 236 -4.00 -5.72 -3.55
N LEU A 237 -3.35 -6.88 -3.48
CA LEU A 237 -3.14 -7.56 -2.22
C LEU A 237 -2.13 -6.75 -1.43
N ASP A 238 -2.60 -6.07 -0.39
CA ASP A 238 -1.74 -5.37 0.53
C ASP A 238 -1.12 -6.37 1.49
N ILE A 239 0.17 -6.25 1.76
CA ILE A 239 0.89 -7.13 2.68
C ILE A 239 1.43 -6.24 3.79
N LEU A 240 0.91 -6.44 5.00
CA LEU A 240 1.34 -5.70 6.17
C LEU A 240 2.47 -6.45 6.86
N CYS A 241 3.65 -5.85 6.88
CA CYS A 241 4.81 -6.21 7.68
C CYS A 241 5.30 -4.92 8.38
#